data_AF-A0A6I8U4U6-F1
#
_entry.id   AF-A0A6I8U4U6-F1
#
_cell.length_a   1.000
_cell.length_b   1.000
_cell.length_c   1.000
_cell.angle_alpha   90.00
_cell.angle_beta   90.00
_cell.angle_gamma   90.00
#
_symmetry.space_group_name_H-M   'P 1'
#
loop_
_entity.id
_entity.type
_entity.pdbx_description
1 polymer ?
#
loop_
_entity_poly.entity_id
_entity_poly.type
_entity_poly.pdbx_seq_one_letter_code
_entity_poly.pdbx_strand_id
1 'polypeptide(L)'
;MDNINDMNDVFEDEEYLDLIHDEGPAHPYQSDDSTFVLSETSSDAGEGSSKKSSDYVFVFTGVFFRRLYRGQLRPREFGKHDVEGDSVHDVLERIWNAANPQIQRQVVFEDEVPKWSEKQHPEPDDIDLFITLYDETKKKTYAPSVVTPRVLATWREKTIKIYAYAYSVKVETAAQYQLVLRQLIAPSSQDRAGANSMRDDAALAQTLRDTHQHLEAFDKESVQWQSEDQQKHSCLQQWKMLSAPKNLS
;
A
#
# COMPACT_ATOMS: atom_id res chain seq x y z
N MET A 1 -0.03 -52.21 23.95
CA MET A 1 0.82 -51.60 22.91
C MET A 1 0.13 -50.32 22.51
N ASP A 2 0.55 -49.31 23.24
CA ASP A 2 0.15 -47.90 23.27
C ASP A 2 0.42 -47.23 21.91
N ASN A 3 -0.52 -46.40 21.43
CA ASN A 3 -0.39 -44.93 21.35
C ASN A 3 0.52 -44.49 20.16
N ILE A 4 0.15 -43.61 19.24
CA ILE A 4 -0.29 -42.22 19.42
C ILE A 4 -1.03 -41.78 18.16
N ASN A 5 -2.23 -41.28 18.34
CA ASN A 5 -2.97 -40.48 17.38
C ASN A 5 -3.49 -39.28 18.16
N ASP A 6 -2.61 -38.32 18.48
CA ASP A 6 -3.02 -37.02 18.99
C ASP A 6 -1.84 -36.02 18.90
N MET A 7 -1.92 -35.11 17.93
CA MET A 7 -1.26 -33.81 17.99
C MET A 7 -2.22 -32.81 17.35
N ASN A 8 -3.34 -32.59 18.04
CA ASN A 8 -3.86 -31.24 18.16
C ASN A 8 -2.81 -30.40 18.89
N ASP A 9 -2.06 -29.61 18.13
CA ASP A 9 -1.28 -28.48 18.63
C ASP A 9 -2.09 -27.23 18.21
N VAL A 10 -3.01 -26.77 19.05
CA VAL A 10 -2.76 -25.77 20.10
C VAL A 10 -1.95 -24.60 19.54
N PHE A 11 -2.66 -23.64 18.96
CA PHE A 11 -2.29 -22.23 19.01
C PHE A 11 -3.58 -21.43 19.26
N GLU A 12 -4.20 -21.75 20.40
CA GLU A 12 -4.84 -20.72 21.23
C GLU A 12 -3.70 -20.08 22.02
N ASP A 13 -3.41 -18.82 21.72
CA ASP A 13 -2.72 -17.89 22.62
C ASP A 13 -3.09 -16.48 22.12
N GLU A 14 -4.40 -16.17 22.22
CA GLU A 14 -4.87 -14.80 22.34
C GLU A 14 -4.69 -14.37 23.79
N GLU A 15 -3.53 -13.80 24.10
CA GLU A 15 -3.39 -12.86 25.19
C GLU A 15 -2.16 -12.00 24.89
N TYR A 16 -2.34 -10.68 24.77
CA TYR A 16 -1.51 -9.69 25.45
C TYR A 16 -2.05 -8.27 25.19
N LEU A 17 -2.84 -7.82 26.16
CA LEU A 17 -2.90 -6.50 26.81
C LEU A 17 -3.15 -5.24 25.95
N ASP A 18 -4.28 -4.54 26.14
CA ASP A 18 -4.64 -3.61 27.24
C ASP A 18 -4.06 -2.20 27.09
N LEU A 19 -4.93 -1.20 27.35
CA LEU A 19 -4.70 0.24 27.53
C LEU A 19 -4.54 1.01 26.20
N ILE A 20 -5.48 1.86 25.77
CA ILE A 20 -5.89 3.11 26.42
C ILE A 20 -7.41 3.33 26.22
N HIS A 21 -8.20 3.24 27.29
CA HIS A 21 -9.48 3.96 27.41
C HIS A 21 -9.16 5.29 28.08
N ASP A 22 -9.12 6.36 27.29
CA ASP A 22 -9.08 7.73 27.82
C ASP A 22 -10.52 8.25 27.83
N GLU A 23 -11.14 8.21 29.00
CA GLU A 23 -12.41 8.88 29.27
C GLU A 23 -12.18 10.39 29.34
N GLY A 24 -12.56 11.10 28.27
CA GLY A 24 -12.79 12.55 28.29
C GLY A 24 -14.27 12.86 28.63
N PRO A 25 -14.55 13.91 29.42
CA PRO A 25 -15.75 13.99 30.23
C PRO A 25 -17.01 14.42 29.47
N ALA A 26 -18.13 13.92 29.98
CA ALA A 26 -19.48 14.35 29.68
C ALA A 26 -19.64 15.88 29.76
N HIS A 27 -20.28 16.47 28.74
CA HIS A 27 -20.92 17.76 28.87
C HIS A 27 -22.42 17.67 28.55
N PRO A 28 -23.26 18.39 29.31
CA PRO A 28 -24.65 18.07 29.53
C PRO A 28 -25.59 18.64 28.46
N TYR A 29 -26.73 17.97 28.32
CA TYR A 29 -27.96 18.49 27.75
C TYR A 29 -28.27 19.91 28.26
N GLN A 30 -28.42 20.86 27.35
CA GLN A 30 -29.29 22.01 27.54
C GLN A 30 -30.20 22.16 26.31
N SER A 31 -31.49 22.07 26.62
CA SER A 31 -32.60 22.27 25.73
C SER A 31 -32.99 23.74 25.77
N ASP A 32 -32.91 24.42 24.63
CA ASP A 32 -33.36 25.79 24.48
C ASP A 32 -34.19 25.87 23.21
N ASP A 33 -35.49 26.00 23.43
CA ASP A 33 -36.50 26.44 22.48
C ASP A 33 -36.06 27.73 21.76
N SER A 34 -36.09 27.72 20.43
CA SER A 34 -36.13 28.94 19.61
C SER A 34 -36.68 28.63 18.22
N THR A 35 -37.99 28.79 18.13
CA THR A 35 -38.78 28.94 16.91
C THR A 35 -38.29 30.18 16.13
N PHE A 36 -37.74 30.07 14.91
CA PHE A 36 -37.54 31.25 14.06
C PHE A 36 -37.42 30.96 12.54
N VAL A 37 -38.45 31.44 11.82
CA VAL A 37 -38.61 31.84 10.40
C VAL A 37 -38.08 30.98 9.24
N LEU A 38 -39.08 30.53 8.47
CA LEU A 38 -39.05 30.42 7.02
C LEU A 38 -38.48 31.69 6.38
N SER A 39 -37.34 31.57 5.72
CA SER A 39 -36.88 32.53 4.73
C SER A 39 -36.81 31.81 3.38
N GLU A 40 -37.82 32.08 2.56
CA GLU A 40 -37.78 31.82 1.13
C GLU A 40 -36.62 32.62 0.52
N THR A 41 -35.56 31.91 0.14
CA THR A 41 -34.55 32.45 -0.77
C THR A 41 -34.61 31.67 -2.06
N SER A 42 -35.21 32.34 -3.06
CA SER A 42 -35.17 31.98 -4.46
C SER A 42 -33.73 31.66 -4.86
N SER A 43 -33.47 30.38 -5.07
CA SER A 43 -32.24 29.90 -5.66
C SER A 43 -32.63 29.33 -7.01
N ASP A 44 -32.42 30.15 -8.05
CA ASP A 44 -32.33 29.74 -9.44
C ASP A 44 -31.22 28.69 -9.53
N ALA A 45 -31.61 27.43 -9.37
CA ALA A 45 -30.74 26.28 -9.50
C ALA A 45 -31.03 25.68 -10.88
N GLY A 46 -30.07 25.85 -11.80
CA GLY A 46 -30.09 25.18 -13.08
C GLY A 46 -30.42 23.70 -12.89
N GLU A 47 -31.40 23.22 -13.66
CA GLU A 47 -31.78 21.82 -13.76
C GLU A 47 -30.59 20.99 -14.24
N GLY A 48 -29.70 20.63 -13.31
CA GLY A 48 -29.03 19.35 -13.37
C GLY A 48 -30.13 18.31 -13.18
N SER A 49 -30.68 17.79 -14.28
CA SER A 49 -31.60 16.67 -14.27
C SER A 49 -30.89 15.47 -13.64
N SER A 50 -30.95 15.37 -12.30
CA SER A 50 -30.55 14.18 -11.56
C SER A 50 -31.55 13.10 -11.91
N LYS A 51 -31.25 12.36 -12.97
CA LYS A 51 -31.90 11.10 -13.31
C LYS A 51 -32.01 10.27 -12.04
N LYS A 52 -33.21 9.79 -11.73
CA LYS A 52 -33.39 8.83 -10.64
C LYS A 52 -32.77 7.51 -11.08
N SER A 53 -32.34 6.66 -10.14
CA SER A 53 -31.72 5.37 -10.48
C SER A 53 -32.60 4.50 -11.39
N SER A 54 -33.93 4.71 -11.37
CA SER A 54 -34.90 4.08 -12.26
C SER A 54 -34.74 4.41 -13.74
N ASP A 55 -34.03 5.48 -14.08
CA ASP A 55 -33.95 6.03 -15.44
C ASP A 55 -32.79 5.41 -16.24
N TYR A 56 -31.86 4.72 -15.56
CA TYR A 56 -30.71 4.09 -16.18
C TYR A 56 -31.05 2.70 -16.73
N VAL A 57 -30.45 2.36 -17.87
CA VAL A 57 -30.65 1.06 -18.53
C VAL A 57 -30.08 -0.11 -17.71
N PHE A 58 -28.92 0.10 -17.09
CA PHE A 58 -28.26 -0.90 -16.26
C PHE A 58 -28.19 -0.40 -14.81
N VAL A 59 -28.72 -1.19 -13.88
CA VAL A 59 -28.72 -0.88 -12.44
C VAL A 59 -28.50 -2.18 -11.65
N PHE A 60 -27.43 -2.23 -10.87
CA PHE A 60 -27.14 -3.35 -9.98
C PHE A 60 -26.36 -2.88 -8.76
N THR A 61 -26.34 -3.71 -7.71
CA THR A 61 -25.63 -3.37 -6.48
C THR A 61 -24.24 -4.00 -6.49
N GLY A 62 -23.19 -3.18 -6.44
CA GLY A 62 -21.80 -3.60 -6.33
C GLY A 62 -21.34 -3.63 -4.87
N VAL A 63 -20.81 -4.75 -4.40
CA VAL A 63 -20.11 -4.85 -3.11
C VAL A 63 -18.61 -4.87 -3.36
N PHE A 64 -17.90 -3.87 -2.86
CA PHE A 64 -16.51 -3.63 -3.19
C PHE A 64 -15.57 -4.14 -2.10
N PHE A 65 -14.59 -4.91 -2.55
CA PHE A 65 -13.59 -5.54 -1.71
C PHE A 65 -12.20 -5.16 -2.17
N ARG A 66 -11.34 -4.80 -1.23
CA ARG A 66 -9.91 -4.58 -1.47
C ARG A 66 -9.14 -5.88 -1.29
N ARG A 67 -8.36 -6.25 -2.30
CA ARG A 67 -7.44 -7.40 -2.32
C ARG A 67 -5.99 -6.94 -2.45
N LEU A 68 -5.11 -7.61 -1.74
CA LEU A 68 -3.66 -7.42 -1.88
C LEU A 68 -3.08 -8.37 -2.93
N TYR A 69 -3.71 -9.54 -3.08
CA TYR A 69 -3.36 -10.57 -4.07
C TYR A 69 -4.60 -11.38 -4.45
N ARG A 70 -4.53 -12.08 -5.59
CA ARG A 70 -5.65 -12.82 -6.19
C ARG A 70 -6.22 -13.90 -5.28
N GLY A 71 -5.38 -14.72 -4.67
CA GLY A 71 -5.77 -15.84 -3.80
C GLY A 71 -6.23 -15.47 -2.39
N GLN A 72 -6.43 -14.18 -2.07
CA GLN A 72 -6.78 -13.76 -0.72
C GLN A 72 -8.17 -14.26 -0.30
N LEU A 73 -8.22 -15.11 0.73
CA LEU A 73 -9.45 -15.76 1.20
C LEU A 73 -10.42 -14.79 1.89
N ARG A 74 -9.90 -13.83 2.66
CA ARG A 74 -10.67 -12.85 3.43
C ARG A 74 -10.28 -11.43 3.02
N PRO A 75 -10.80 -10.93 1.88
CA PRO A 75 -10.55 -9.55 1.46
C PRO A 75 -11.36 -8.57 2.31
N ARG A 76 -10.84 -7.35 2.49
CA ARG A 76 -11.51 -6.31 3.27
C ARG A 76 -12.61 -5.66 2.41
N GLU A 77 -13.85 -5.72 2.87
CA GLU A 77 -14.93 -4.91 2.30
C GLU A 77 -14.69 -3.44 2.63
N PHE A 78 -14.85 -2.55 1.65
CA PHE A 78 -14.70 -1.11 1.86
C PHE A 78 -15.92 -0.30 1.48
N GLY A 79 -16.90 -0.89 0.80
CA GLY A 79 -18.12 -0.18 0.45
C GLY A 79 -19.10 -1.02 -0.35
N LYS A 80 -20.33 -0.54 -0.38
CA LYS A 80 -21.42 -1.06 -1.20
C LYS A 80 -22.06 0.12 -1.91
N HIS A 81 -22.13 0.05 -3.24
CA HIS A 81 -22.65 1.13 -4.07
C HIS A 81 -23.56 0.56 -5.14
N ASP A 82 -24.63 1.30 -5.45
CA ASP A 82 -25.43 1.01 -6.62
C ASP A 82 -24.71 1.56 -7.86
N VAL A 83 -24.43 0.66 -8.79
CA VAL A 83 -23.78 0.96 -10.06
C VAL A 83 -24.87 1.08 -11.11
N GLU A 84 -24.98 2.29 -11.66
CA GLU A 84 -25.99 2.68 -12.63
C GLU A 84 -25.32 3.33 -13.85
N GLY A 85 -25.87 3.06 -15.05
CA GLY A 85 -25.36 3.63 -16.29
C GLY A 85 -26.22 3.27 -17.51
N ASP A 86 -26.08 4.07 -18.56
CA ASP A 86 -26.80 3.87 -19.84
C ASP A 86 -25.96 3.06 -20.84
N SER A 87 -24.63 3.09 -20.68
CA SER A 87 -23.68 2.31 -21.47
C SER A 87 -22.78 1.42 -20.60
N VAL A 88 -22.11 0.44 -21.22
CA VAL A 88 -21.07 -0.37 -20.53
C VAL A 88 -19.94 0.52 -20.03
N HIS A 89 -19.58 1.54 -20.81
CA HIS A 89 -18.50 2.46 -20.48
C HIS A 89 -18.82 3.23 -19.20
N ASP A 90 -20.03 3.80 -19.09
CA ASP A 90 -20.47 4.55 -17.91
C ASP A 90 -20.44 3.67 -16.65
N VAL A 91 -20.86 2.40 -16.78
CA VAL A 91 -20.84 1.43 -15.70
C VAL A 91 -19.40 1.14 -15.25
N LEU A 92 -18.47 0.93 -16.20
CA LEU A 92 -17.07 0.69 -15.88
C LEU A 92 -16.40 1.94 -15.28
N GLU A 93 -16.74 3.13 -15.75
CA GLU A 93 -16.26 4.40 -15.21
C GLU A 93 -16.73 4.59 -13.75
N ARG A 94 -18.01 4.32 -13.46
CA ARG A 94 -18.55 4.34 -12.09
C ARG A 94 -17.81 3.37 -11.17
N ILE A 95 -17.55 2.15 -11.65
CA ILE A 95 -16.79 1.14 -10.89
C ILE A 95 -15.35 1.61 -10.65
N TRP A 96 -14.71 2.17 -11.68
CA TRP A 96 -13.36 2.73 -11.57
C TRP A 96 -13.30 3.84 -10.53
N ASN A 97 -14.20 4.82 -10.62
CA ASN A 97 -14.22 5.97 -9.69
C ASN A 97 -14.40 5.53 -8.23
N ALA A 98 -15.20 4.48 -7.98
CA ALA A 98 -15.36 3.91 -6.64
C ALA A 98 -14.13 3.11 -6.16
N ALA A 99 -13.43 2.42 -7.07
CA ALA A 99 -12.31 1.54 -6.75
C ALA A 99 -10.94 2.27 -6.71
N ASN A 100 -10.76 3.33 -7.50
CA ASN A 100 -9.50 4.06 -7.67
C ASN A 100 -8.84 4.47 -6.34
N PRO A 101 -9.56 4.95 -5.30
CA PRO A 101 -8.95 5.30 -4.02
C PRO A 101 -8.26 4.11 -3.29
N GLN A 102 -8.62 2.88 -3.65
CA GLN A 102 -8.07 1.66 -3.04
C GLN A 102 -6.90 1.07 -3.86
N ILE A 103 -6.70 1.56 -5.08
CA ILE A 103 -5.69 1.13 -6.04
C ILE A 103 -4.41 1.96 -5.83
N GLN A 104 -3.26 1.32 -6.03
CA GLN A 104 -1.92 1.88 -5.94
C GLN A 104 -1.21 1.70 -7.29
N ARG A 105 0.05 2.17 -7.37
CA ARG A 105 0.88 1.99 -8.56
C ARG A 105 0.97 0.50 -8.95
N GLN A 106 0.92 0.25 -10.25
CA GLN A 106 0.95 -1.11 -10.78
C GLN A 106 2.27 -1.81 -10.44
N VAL A 107 2.17 -3.06 -10.00
CA VAL A 107 3.33 -3.97 -9.89
C VAL A 107 3.34 -4.96 -11.07
N VAL A 108 4.50 -5.09 -11.70
CA VAL A 108 4.78 -6.04 -12.77
C VAL A 108 5.86 -7.00 -12.29
N PHE A 109 5.80 -8.25 -12.73
CA PHE A 109 6.84 -9.24 -12.48
C PHE A 109 7.66 -9.44 -13.75
N GLU A 110 8.95 -9.15 -13.69
CA GLU A 110 9.94 -9.47 -14.72
C GLU A 110 10.87 -10.54 -14.15
N ASP A 111 10.92 -11.73 -14.74
CA ASP A 111 11.72 -12.86 -14.26
C ASP A 111 11.51 -13.18 -12.75
N GLU A 112 10.25 -13.18 -12.30
CA GLU A 112 9.84 -13.36 -10.89
C GLU A 112 10.28 -12.26 -9.92
N VAL A 113 10.90 -11.18 -10.42
CA VAL A 113 11.28 -10.01 -9.61
C VAL A 113 10.17 -8.96 -9.71
N PRO A 114 9.57 -8.54 -8.58
CA PRO A 114 8.58 -7.48 -8.59
C PRO A 114 9.24 -6.13 -8.91
N LYS A 115 8.67 -5.41 -9.89
CA LYS A 115 9.05 -4.06 -10.27
C LYS A 115 7.83 -3.16 -10.34
N TRP A 116 8.04 -1.87 -10.10
CA TRP A 116 7.02 -0.88 -10.41
C TRP A 116 6.85 -0.75 -11.93
N SER A 117 5.61 -0.70 -12.40
CA SER A 117 5.33 -0.35 -13.79
C SER A 117 5.85 1.05 -14.13
N GLU A 118 6.23 1.27 -15.38
CA GLU A 118 6.65 2.59 -15.89
C GLU A 118 5.56 3.65 -15.66
N LYS A 119 4.30 3.24 -15.79
CA LYS A 119 3.14 4.09 -15.53
C LYS A 119 2.98 4.31 -14.02
N GLN A 120 3.09 5.57 -13.58
CA GLN A 120 3.03 5.93 -12.16
C GLN A 120 1.60 5.92 -11.60
N HIS A 121 0.64 6.39 -12.39
CA HIS A 121 -0.76 6.48 -12.00
C HIS A 121 -1.60 5.60 -12.93
N PRO A 122 -2.40 4.67 -12.36
CA PRO A 122 -3.28 3.86 -13.17
C PRO A 122 -4.43 4.73 -13.70
N GLU A 123 -4.80 4.51 -14.95
CA GLU A 123 -5.88 5.22 -15.63
C GLU A 123 -7.10 4.30 -15.79
N PRO A 124 -8.29 4.84 -16.11
CA PRO A 124 -9.49 4.04 -16.34
C PRO A 124 -9.30 2.93 -17.39
N ASP A 125 -8.43 3.13 -18.37
CA ASP A 125 -8.10 2.14 -19.40
C ASP A 125 -7.38 0.91 -18.83
N ASP A 126 -6.74 1.04 -17.66
CA ASP A 126 -6.02 -0.04 -16.98
C ASP A 126 -6.94 -0.88 -16.07
N ILE A 127 -8.26 -0.67 -16.11
CA ILE A 127 -9.23 -1.30 -15.21
C ILE A 127 -9.10 -2.83 -15.14
N ASP A 128 -8.79 -3.48 -16.26
CA ASP A 128 -8.58 -4.94 -16.33
C ASP A 128 -7.40 -5.45 -15.51
N LEU A 129 -6.41 -4.58 -15.25
CA LEU A 129 -5.20 -4.91 -14.50
C LEU A 129 -5.43 -4.86 -12.99
N PHE A 130 -6.55 -4.27 -12.55
CA PHE A 130 -6.84 -3.99 -11.14
C PHE A 130 -8.20 -4.44 -10.67
N ILE A 131 -9.16 -4.70 -11.54
CA ILE A 131 -10.54 -5.00 -11.14
C ILE A 131 -10.99 -6.32 -11.72
N THR A 132 -11.67 -7.12 -10.89
CA THR A 132 -12.42 -8.29 -11.35
C THR A 132 -13.82 -8.29 -10.76
N LEU A 133 -14.79 -8.73 -11.56
CA LEU A 133 -16.21 -8.73 -11.23
C LEU A 133 -16.65 -10.16 -11.00
N TYR A 134 -17.23 -10.47 -9.85
CA TYR A 134 -17.67 -11.80 -9.50
C TYR A 134 -19.19 -11.85 -9.34
N ASP A 135 -19.81 -12.63 -10.22
CA ASP A 135 -21.22 -12.96 -10.18
C ASP A 135 -21.41 -14.16 -9.26
N GLU A 136 -21.98 -13.92 -8.07
CA GLU A 136 -22.24 -14.96 -7.07
C GLU A 136 -23.31 -15.95 -7.54
N THR A 137 -24.26 -15.52 -8.36
CA THR A 137 -25.35 -16.38 -8.85
C THR A 137 -24.83 -17.43 -9.85
N LYS A 138 -23.88 -17.04 -10.70
CA LYS A 138 -23.25 -17.95 -11.69
C LYS A 138 -21.92 -18.52 -11.21
N LYS A 139 -21.45 -18.14 -10.02
CA LYS A 139 -20.11 -18.44 -9.49
C LYS A 139 -19.00 -18.18 -10.52
N LYS A 140 -19.11 -17.07 -11.25
CA LYS A 140 -18.24 -16.76 -12.39
C LYS A 140 -17.60 -15.40 -12.22
N THR A 141 -16.29 -15.35 -12.46
CA THR A 141 -15.50 -14.12 -12.53
C THR A 141 -15.45 -13.61 -13.97
N TYR A 142 -15.59 -12.30 -14.12
CA TYR A 142 -15.52 -11.56 -15.37
C TYR A 142 -14.44 -10.49 -15.25
N ALA A 143 -13.60 -10.37 -16.29
CA ALA A 143 -12.77 -9.20 -16.47
C ALA A 143 -13.63 -8.04 -17.02
N PRO A 144 -13.35 -6.77 -16.68
CA PRO A 144 -14.05 -5.61 -17.21
C PRO A 144 -14.17 -5.62 -18.75
N SER A 145 -13.12 -5.98 -19.50
CA SER A 145 -13.14 -6.05 -20.98
C SER A 145 -14.12 -7.06 -21.57
N VAL A 146 -14.45 -8.14 -20.85
CA VAL A 146 -15.40 -9.15 -21.34
C VAL A 146 -16.84 -8.84 -20.95
N VAL A 147 -17.07 -7.74 -20.22
CA VAL A 147 -18.41 -7.28 -19.85
C VAL A 147 -19.09 -6.72 -21.09
N THR A 148 -20.12 -7.42 -21.54
CA THR A 148 -20.99 -6.96 -22.63
C THR A 148 -22.30 -6.44 -22.08
N PRO A 149 -23.06 -5.63 -22.84
CA PRO A 149 -24.39 -5.17 -22.41
C PRO A 149 -25.32 -6.32 -22.01
N ARG A 150 -25.17 -7.49 -22.67
CA ARG A 150 -25.92 -8.70 -22.35
C ARG A 150 -25.59 -9.25 -20.96
N VAL A 151 -24.32 -9.16 -20.52
CA VAL A 151 -23.92 -9.57 -19.17
C VAL A 151 -24.52 -8.62 -18.14
N LEU A 152 -24.40 -7.30 -18.36
CA LEU A 152 -24.97 -6.28 -17.49
C LEU A 152 -26.49 -6.40 -17.35
N ALA A 153 -27.19 -6.69 -18.45
CA ALA A 153 -28.63 -6.93 -18.42
C ALA A 153 -29.01 -8.11 -17.49
N THR A 154 -28.15 -9.14 -17.39
CA THR A 154 -28.38 -10.27 -16.47
C THR A 154 -28.05 -9.96 -15.01
N TRP A 155 -27.39 -8.84 -14.74
CA TRP A 155 -27.01 -8.38 -13.40
C TRP A 155 -28.01 -7.38 -12.82
N ARG A 156 -29.02 -6.96 -13.60
CA ARG A 156 -30.08 -6.08 -13.10
C ARG A 156 -30.67 -6.63 -11.80
N GLU A 157 -30.78 -5.76 -10.79
CA GLU A 157 -31.31 -6.09 -9.45
C GLU A 157 -30.53 -7.18 -8.69
N LYS A 158 -29.31 -7.51 -9.13
CA LYS A 158 -28.43 -8.45 -8.44
C LYS A 158 -27.32 -7.75 -7.70
N THR A 159 -26.75 -8.49 -6.76
CA THR A 159 -25.53 -8.10 -6.06
C THR A 159 -24.32 -8.73 -6.75
N ILE A 160 -23.38 -7.91 -7.19
CA ILE A 160 -22.13 -8.32 -7.83
C ILE A 160 -20.98 -7.96 -6.91
N LYS A 161 -20.07 -8.92 -6.64
CA LYS A 161 -18.87 -8.66 -5.84
C LYS A 161 -17.79 -8.09 -6.75
N ILE A 162 -17.21 -6.96 -6.36
CA ILE A 162 -16.20 -6.25 -7.13
C ILE A 162 -14.90 -6.33 -6.34
N TYR A 163 -13.89 -6.96 -6.91
CA TYR A 163 -12.57 -7.09 -6.29
C TYR A 163 -11.62 -6.08 -6.93
N ALA A 164 -11.22 -5.09 -6.14
CA ALA A 164 -10.17 -4.13 -6.48
C ALA A 164 -8.83 -4.61 -5.89
N TYR A 165 -7.87 -4.87 -6.76
CA TYR A 165 -6.51 -5.24 -6.38
C TYR A 165 -5.69 -3.98 -6.13
N ALA A 166 -5.04 -3.91 -4.97
CA ALA A 166 -4.25 -2.73 -4.60
C ALA A 166 -3.09 -2.50 -5.58
N TYR A 167 -2.40 -3.55 -6.04
CA TYR A 167 -1.19 -3.40 -6.88
C TYR A 167 -1.35 -3.94 -8.29
N SER A 168 -1.94 -5.13 -8.47
CA SER A 168 -2.35 -5.67 -9.76
C SER A 168 -3.02 -7.03 -9.55
N VAL A 169 -3.85 -7.46 -10.50
CA VAL A 169 -4.32 -8.84 -10.66
C VAL A 169 -3.14 -9.82 -10.80
N LYS A 170 -1.98 -9.37 -11.32
CA LYS A 170 -0.75 -10.16 -11.50
C LYS A 170 -0.13 -10.63 -10.19
N VAL A 171 -0.44 -9.99 -9.05
CA VAL A 171 -0.01 -10.47 -7.73
C VAL A 171 -0.96 -11.60 -7.32
N GLU A 172 -0.56 -12.84 -7.55
CA GLU A 172 -1.47 -13.98 -7.38
C GLU A 172 -1.47 -14.53 -5.95
N THR A 173 -0.29 -14.63 -5.34
CA THR A 173 -0.09 -15.33 -4.07
C THR A 173 0.34 -14.39 -2.94
N ALA A 174 0.14 -14.84 -1.70
CA ALA A 174 0.65 -14.16 -0.52
C ALA A 174 2.18 -14.03 -0.56
N ALA A 175 2.90 -15.05 -1.06
CA ALA A 175 4.35 -15.03 -1.17
C ALA A 175 4.84 -13.93 -2.13
N GLN A 176 4.21 -13.80 -3.30
CA GLN A 176 4.48 -12.70 -4.23
C GLN A 176 4.20 -11.34 -3.60
N TYR A 177 3.09 -11.20 -2.86
CA TYR A 177 2.79 -9.96 -2.15
C TYR A 177 3.86 -9.62 -1.08
N GLN A 178 4.37 -10.62 -0.36
CA GLN A 178 5.49 -10.42 0.58
C GLN A 178 6.78 -9.98 -0.13
N LEU A 179 7.07 -10.49 -1.33
CA LEU A 179 8.20 -10.02 -2.13
C LEU A 179 8.03 -8.54 -2.52
N VAL A 180 6.82 -8.15 -2.97
CA VAL A 180 6.48 -6.76 -3.27
C VAL A 180 6.69 -5.87 -2.05
N LEU A 181 6.21 -6.30 -0.88
CA LEU A 181 6.41 -5.59 0.38
C LEU A 181 7.89 -5.39 0.68
N ARG A 182 8.68 -6.47 0.62
CA ARG A 182 10.10 -6.48 0.98
C ARG A 182 11.03 -5.81 -0.02
N GLN A 183 10.62 -5.59 -1.27
CA GLN A 183 11.49 -5.02 -2.29
C GLN A 183 11.06 -3.62 -2.72
N LEU A 184 9.75 -3.36 -2.79
CA LEU A 184 9.21 -2.15 -3.40
C LEU A 184 8.58 -1.18 -2.40
N ILE A 185 7.96 -1.68 -1.33
CA ILE A 185 7.17 -0.85 -0.39
C ILE A 185 7.98 -0.51 0.86
N ALA A 186 8.61 -1.53 1.45
CA ALA A 186 9.47 -1.43 2.62
C ALA A 186 10.70 -2.32 2.38
N PRO A 187 11.63 -1.91 1.49
CA PRO A 187 12.92 -2.58 1.38
C PRO A 187 13.56 -2.64 2.75
N SER A 188 13.72 -3.85 3.30
CA SER A 188 14.29 -4.03 4.63
C SER A 188 15.79 -3.75 4.57
N SER A 189 16.17 -2.47 4.61
CA SER A 189 17.54 -2.03 4.92
C SER A 189 17.67 -1.84 6.43
N GLN A 190 17.39 -2.88 7.19
CA GLN A 190 17.66 -2.87 8.62
C GLN A 190 18.45 -4.13 8.95
N ASP A 191 19.77 -3.97 9.01
CA ASP A 191 20.56 -4.81 9.89
C ASP A 191 20.12 -4.53 11.34
N ARG A 192 20.42 -5.44 12.28
CA ARG A 192 19.99 -5.43 13.70
C ARG A 192 20.22 -4.13 14.49
N ALA A 193 20.86 -3.12 13.90
CA ALA A 193 21.15 -1.81 14.48
C ALA A 193 20.41 -0.63 13.80
N GLY A 194 19.49 -0.87 12.85
CA GLY A 194 18.73 0.21 12.19
C GLY A 194 19.53 1.06 11.20
N ALA A 195 20.74 0.63 10.83
CA ALA A 195 21.54 1.22 9.77
C ALA A 195 21.20 0.60 8.41
N ASN A 196 21.33 1.39 7.34
CA ASN A 196 21.23 0.88 5.97
C ASN A 196 22.24 -0.27 5.77
N SER A 197 21.85 -1.28 5.00
CA SER A 197 22.72 -2.39 4.65
C SER A 197 24.00 -1.85 4.01
N MET A 198 25.18 -2.20 4.55
CA MET A 198 26.48 -1.76 4.03
C MET A 198 26.66 -2.05 2.52
N ARG A 199 25.89 -3.01 1.98
CA ARG A 199 25.86 -3.37 0.56
C ARG A 199 25.17 -2.31 -0.30
N ASP A 200 24.10 -1.71 0.20
CA ASP A 200 23.35 -0.68 -0.51
C ASP A 200 24.10 0.65 -0.47
N ASP A 201 24.77 0.94 0.66
CA ASP A 201 25.67 2.09 0.79
C ASP A 201 26.89 1.99 -0.15
N ALA A 202 27.46 0.79 -0.31
CA ALA A 202 28.57 0.58 -1.25
C ALA A 202 28.16 0.73 -2.71
N ALA A 203 26.97 0.23 -3.08
CA ALA A 203 26.42 0.39 -4.43
C ALA A 203 26.05 1.85 -4.73
N LEU A 204 25.49 2.56 -3.75
CA LEU A 204 25.18 3.99 -3.85
C LEU A 204 26.46 4.82 -3.95
N ALA A 205 27.47 4.53 -3.13
CA ALA A 205 28.77 5.19 -3.20
C ALA A 205 29.45 4.97 -4.55
N GLN A 206 29.34 3.78 -5.13
CA GLN A 206 29.88 3.52 -6.47
C GLN A 206 29.13 4.30 -7.55
N THR A 207 27.79 4.34 -7.48
CA THR A 207 26.96 5.12 -8.41
C THR A 207 27.26 6.62 -8.32
N LEU A 208 27.51 7.13 -7.10
CA LEU A 208 27.91 8.51 -6.85
C LEU A 208 29.30 8.81 -7.42
N ARG A 209 30.29 7.92 -7.25
CA ARG A 209 31.62 8.07 -7.87
C ARG A 209 31.53 8.11 -9.39
N ASP A 210 30.75 7.21 -9.98
CA ASP A 210 30.60 7.11 -11.43
C ASP A 210 29.91 8.35 -12.01
N THR A 211 28.97 8.95 -11.26
CA THR A 211 28.25 10.18 -11.66
C THR A 211 29.07 11.45 -11.41
N HIS A 212 29.91 11.46 -10.39
CA HIS A 212 30.68 12.62 -9.94
C HIS A 212 32.20 12.43 -10.07
N GLN A 213 32.68 11.86 -11.19
CA GLN A 213 34.11 11.73 -11.47
C GLN A 213 34.90 13.05 -11.36
N HIS A 214 34.26 14.20 -11.58
CA HIS A 214 34.90 15.52 -11.46
C HIS A 214 35.13 15.98 -10.01
N LEU A 215 34.49 15.35 -9.02
CA LEU A 215 34.66 15.65 -7.59
C LEU A 215 35.76 14.79 -6.93
N GLU A 216 36.26 13.75 -7.60
CA GLU A 216 37.33 12.86 -7.08
C GLU A 216 38.67 13.57 -6.84
N ALA A 217 38.82 14.83 -7.30
CA ALA A 217 39.96 15.66 -6.96
C ALA A 217 39.94 16.17 -5.50
N PHE A 218 38.79 16.17 -4.82
CA PHE A 218 38.65 16.67 -3.44
C PHE A 218 38.85 15.59 -2.35
N ASP A 219 38.72 14.30 -2.69
CA ASP A 219 38.83 13.21 -1.70
C ASP A 219 40.27 12.88 -1.28
N LYS A 220 41.27 13.40 -2.01
CA LYS A 220 42.69 13.23 -1.63
C LYS A 220 43.07 14.04 -0.39
N GLU A 221 42.32 15.07 -0.05
CA GLU A 221 42.61 15.92 1.12
C GLU A 221 42.06 15.32 2.42
N SER A 222 40.96 14.56 2.36
CA SER A 222 40.33 13.94 3.55
C SER A 222 41.13 12.74 4.09
N VAL A 223 41.75 11.95 3.21
CA VAL A 223 42.61 10.81 3.60
C VAL A 223 43.94 11.29 4.23
N GLN A 224 44.40 12.49 3.90
CA GLN A 224 45.64 13.04 4.42
C GLN A 224 45.56 13.37 5.93
N TRP A 225 44.42 13.89 6.41
CA TRP A 225 44.23 14.22 7.83
C TRP A 225 44.23 13.00 8.74
N GLN A 226 43.68 11.86 8.29
CA GLN A 226 43.68 10.62 9.08
C GLN A 226 45.09 10.06 9.26
N SER A 227 45.94 10.16 8.23
CA SER A 227 47.34 9.72 8.31
C SER A 227 48.17 10.60 9.26
N GLU A 228 47.91 11.90 9.29
CA GLU A 228 48.59 12.83 10.20
C GLU A 228 48.26 12.58 11.67
N ASP A 229 47.01 12.29 11.99
CA ASP A 229 46.61 12.03 13.38
C ASP A 229 47.16 10.69 13.88
N GLN A 230 47.22 9.67 13.03
CA GLN A 230 47.85 8.38 13.36
C GLN A 230 49.36 8.53 13.59
N GLN A 231 50.02 9.38 12.79
CA GLN A 231 51.44 9.65 12.93
C GLN A 231 51.76 10.50 14.18
N LYS A 232 50.91 11.48 14.50
CA LYS A 232 51.00 12.25 15.76
C LYS A 232 50.81 11.35 16.98
N HIS A 233 49.86 10.41 16.93
CA HIS A 233 49.62 9.44 18.01
C HIS A 233 50.79 8.47 18.20
N SER A 234 51.39 7.98 17.11
CA SER A 234 52.59 7.13 17.13
C SER A 234 53.81 7.86 17.71
N CYS A 235 54.01 9.13 17.33
CA CYS A 235 55.12 9.95 17.81
C CYS A 235 54.96 10.28 19.32
N LEU A 236 53.73 10.56 19.78
CA LEU A 236 53.40 10.73 21.19
C LEU A 236 53.64 9.45 22.02
N GLN A 237 53.37 8.26 21.46
CA GLN A 237 53.66 6.99 22.11
C GLN A 237 55.18 6.71 22.21
N GLN A 238 55.94 6.99 21.15
CA GLN A 238 57.41 6.89 21.18
C GLN A 238 58.04 7.86 22.18
N TRP A 239 57.57 9.11 22.24
CA TRP A 239 58.08 10.09 23.21
C TRP A 239 57.79 9.68 24.66
N LYS A 240 56.61 9.14 24.95
CA LYS A 240 56.27 8.61 26.29
C LYS A 240 57.15 7.42 26.70
N MET A 241 57.54 6.56 25.75
CA MET A 241 58.45 5.44 26.03
C MET A 241 59.90 5.88 26.26
N LEU A 242 60.34 6.96 25.59
CA LEU A 242 61.70 7.50 25.74
C LEU A 242 61.87 8.42 26.96
N SER A 243 60.76 8.95 27.51
CA SER A 243 60.76 9.88 28.64
C SER A 243 60.56 9.21 30.01
N ALA A 244 60.48 7.88 30.06
CA ALA A 244 60.32 7.15 31.32
C ALA A 244 61.64 7.19 32.12
N PRO A 245 61.64 7.71 33.36
CA PRO A 245 62.86 7.75 34.18
C PRO A 245 63.28 6.32 34.56
N LYS A 246 64.51 5.95 34.21
CA LYS A 246 65.18 4.77 34.76
C LYS A 246 65.65 5.11 36.18
N ASN A 247 65.01 4.54 37.19
CA ASN A 247 65.59 4.35 38.52
C ASN A 247 65.12 2.95 38.98
N LEU A 248 65.94 1.90 38.90
CA LEU A 248 67.11 1.55 39.71
C LEU A 248 66.78 1.45 41.21
N SER A 249 67.07 0.25 41.74
CA SER A 249 66.85 -0.24 43.10
C SER A 249 67.47 0.61 44.20
#